data_AF-A0A1H6L894-F1
#
_entry.id   AF-A0A1H6L894-F1
#
_cell.length_a   1.000
_cell.length_b   1.000
_cell.length_c   1.000
_cell.angle_alpha   90.00
_cell.angle_beta   90.00
_cell.angle_gamma   90.00
#
_symmetry.space_group_name_H-M   'P 1'
#
loop_
_entity.id
_entity.type
_entity.pdbx_description
1 polymer ?
#
loop_
_entity_poly.entity_id
_entity_poly.type
_entity_poly.pdbx_seq_one_letter_code
_entity_poly.pdbx_strand_id
1 'polypeptide(L)'
;MSLHIEMTPEAEAELKRTVQRNRLSSIAIAVLCCFLGGLTLYLTVKLFEEQEPAALTNYTPPLEDLPPTKQPVTKQLQSRPASASSSVAPSVVVAAAAGPVAMAEVDVPTDSMDFGTGMELGVGFGTGGLGDGIGSGGTGLGTEQAGGSTIEGTFYDLKQTSSGAPTGMTPGNCKKILQEFITTGWSKSMLSKYYVAPTKLYVSCFYMPVSKASEAPYAYKVEDKVKPSMWAAIYRGKVVAPKTGKFRFVGYGDDALVVRFNGKNVFDYGWEHLTSGKMMGGQPGNRAELKDDKGEPRKFYKYTKAGHDWNESAGGMCSGDVFSVQQGKSYPMEVLISEIPGGKFGFVLLIEDVDTPSTLKDGTGSPIFQLFRTNFAEPNVDELYKNMKEPLPGERSEVPYDKDSLIWAGEAA
;
A
#
# COMPACT_ATOMS: atom_id res chain seq x y z
N MET A 1 -50.93 26.04 51.12
CA MET A 1 -50.55 25.10 52.19
C MET A 1 -49.58 24.10 51.58
N SER A 2 -48.29 24.24 51.88
CA SER A 2 -47.23 23.38 51.34
C SER A 2 -47.24 22.03 52.05
N LEU A 3 -47.57 20.97 51.32
CA LEU A 3 -47.43 19.60 51.80
C LEU A 3 -45.94 19.25 51.87
N HIS A 4 -45.38 19.28 53.07
CA HIS A 4 -44.13 18.59 53.36
C HIS A 4 -44.40 17.10 53.30
N ILE A 5 -43.96 16.47 52.21
CA ILE A 5 -43.87 15.01 52.12
C ILE A 5 -42.63 14.65 52.93
N GLU A 6 -42.83 14.26 54.19
CA GLU A 6 -41.78 13.65 55.00
C GLU A 6 -41.44 12.29 54.38
N MET A 7 -40.17 12.11 54.03
CA MET A 7 -39.63 10.85 53.54
C MET A 7 -39.85 9.79 54.61
N THR A 8 -40.46 8.65 54.26
CA THR A 8 -40.61 7.55 55.21
C THR A 8 -39.23 7.06 55.67
N PRO A 9 -39.07 6.63 56.94
CA PRO A 9 -37.77 6.19 57.47
C PRO A 9 -37.13 5.06 56.64
N GLU A 10 -37.98 4.26 56.00
CA GLU A 10 -37.58 3.19 55.08
C GLU A 10 -36.98 3.74 53.78
N ALA A 11 -37.58 4.78 53.18
CA ALA A 11 -37.07 5.43 51.97
C ALA A 11 -35.72 6.14 52.23
N GLU A 12 -35.53 6.74 53.41
CA GLU A 12 -34.23 7.32 53.78
C GLU A 12 -33.13 6.27 53.94
N ALA A 13 -33.47 5.09 54.46
CA ALA A 13 -32.52 3.99 54.63
C ALA A 13 -32.08 3.41 53.27
N GLU A 14 -33.00 3.24 52.33
CA GLU A 14 -32.69 2.78 50.98
C GLU A 14 -31.90 3.81 50.15
N LEU A 15 -32.20 5.10 50.32
CA LEU A 15 -31.44 6.17 49.68
C LEU A 15 -29.99 6.20 50.20
N LYS A 16 -29.78 6.09 51.53
CA LYS A 16 -28.44 6.01 52.13
C LYS A 16 -27.66 4.80 51.61
N ARG A 17 -28.31 3.64 51.47
CA ARG A 17 -27.69 2.41 50.93
C ARG A 17 -27.30 2.57 49.46
N THR A 18 -28.15 3.22 48.66
CA THR A 18 -27.89 3.49 47.24
C THR A 18 -26.74 4.48 47.07
N VAL A 19 -26.70 5.55 47.85
CA VAL A 19 -25.60 6.53 47.85
C VAL A 19 -24.28 5.88 48.27
N GLN A 20 -24.28 5.01 49.29
CA GLN A 20 -23.09 4.28 49.70
C GLN A 20 -22.57 3.35 48.60
N ARG A 21 -23.46 2.58 47.95
CA ARG A 21 -23.08 1.69 46.83
C ARG A 21 -22.53 2.48 45.64
N ASN A 22 -23.16 3.59 45.28
CA ASN A 22 -22.72 4.43 44.16
C ASN A 22 -21.36 5.09 44.44
N ARG A 23 -21.11 5.53 45.69
CA ARG A 23 -19.79 6.03 46.10
C ARG A 23 -18.71 4.96 46.07
N LEU A 24 -19.03 3.73 46.48
CA LEU A 24 -18.08 2.63 46.41
C LEU A 24 -17.73 2.27 44.97
N SER A 25 -18.74 2.21 44.09
CA SER A 25 -18.54 1.96 42.66
C SER A 25 -17.74 3.07 41.98
N SER A 26 -17.99 4.35 42.30
CA SER A 26 -17.25 5.45 41.69
C SER A 26 -15.78 5.47 42.12
N ILE A 27 -15.48 5.13 43.38
CA ILE A 27 -14.10 5.00 43.87
C ILE A 27 -13.39 3.82 43.19
N ALA A 28 -14.07 2.67 43.05
CA ALA A 28 -13.50 1.49 42.39
C ALA A 28 -13.16 1.78 40.92
N ILE A 29 -14.04 2.47 40.20
CA ILE A 29 -13.81 2.88 38.81
C ILE A 29 -12.65 3.88 38.72
N ALA A 30 -12.59 4.87 39.62
CA ALA A 30 -11.50 5.85 39.63
C ALA A 30 -10.12 5.20 39.86
N VAL A 31 -10.04 4.23 40.79
CA VAL A 31 -8.80 3.48 41.04
C VAL A 31 -8.42 2.63 39.83
N LEU A 32 -9.39 1.97 39.19
CA LEU A 32 -9.14 1.17 37.99
C LEU A 32 -8.64 2.04 36.81
N CYS A 33 -9.21 3.23 36.61
CA CYS A 33 -8.76 4.16 35.58
C CYS A 33 -7.34 4.67 35.85
N CYS A 34 -6.99 4.98 37.10
CA CYS A 34 -5.63 5.38 37.46
C CYS A 34 -4.63 4.24 37.23
N PHE A 35 -5.01 3.00 37.54
CA PHE A 35 -4.17 1.84 37.33
C PHE A 35 -3.95 1.55 35.83
N LEU A 36 -5.01 1.57 35.02
CA LEU A 36 -4.92 1.38 33.57
C LEU A 36 -4.10 2.49 32.90
N GLY A 37 -4.28 3.76 33.30
CA GLY A 37 -3.47 4.88 32.81
C GLY A 37 -2.00 4.77 33.21
N GLY A 38 -1.70 4.29 34.42
CA GLY A 38 -0.33 4.01 34.83
C GLY A 38 0.30 2.88 34.01
N LEU A 39 -0.46 1.83 33.71
CA LEU A 39 0.00 0.70 32.90
C LEU A 39 0.30 1.12 31.46
N THR A 40 -0.53 1.97 30.84
CA THR A 40 -0.28 2.45 29.48
C THR A 40 0.96 3.32 29.39
N LEU A 41 1.19 4.20 30.37
CA LEU A 41 2.42 5.00 30.47
C LEU A 41 3.66 4.13 30.71
N TYR A 42 3.55 3.12 31.56
CA TYR A 42 4.66 2.18 31.80
C TYR A 42 5.02 1.38 30.54
N LEU A 43 4.02 0.88 29.81
CA LEU A 43 4.25 0.14 28.56
C LEU A 43 4.85 1.01 27.46
N THR A 44 4.47 2.28 27.38
CA THR A 44 5.09 3.22 26.41
C THR A 44 6.56 3.46 26.74
N VAL A 45 6.92 3.70 28.02
CA VAL A 45 8.33 3.84 28.41
C VAL A 45 9.15 2.60 28.06
N LYS A 46 8.61 1.39 28.27
CA LYS A 46 9.30 0.14 27.96
C LYS A 46 9.39 -0.18 26.46
N LEU A 47 8.46 0.30 25.64
CA LEU A 47 8.49 0.15 24.17
C LEU A 47 9.49 1.09 23.50
N PHE A 48 9.76 2.25 24.11
CA PHE A 48 10.65 3.28 23.58
C PHE A 48 12.01 3.35 24.30
N GLU A 49 12.37 2.32 25.07
CA GLU A 49 13.72 2.19 25.64
C GLU A 49 14.71 1.97 24.47
N GLU A 50 15.31 3.08 24.00
CA GLU A 50 16.31 3.09 22.93
C GLU A 50 17.43 2.11 23.27
N GLN A 51 17.61 1.12 22.39
CA GLN A 51 18.71 0.18 22.45
C GLN A 51 20.01 0.98 22.21
N GLU A 52 20.90 1.06 23.21
CA GLU A 52 22.18 1.75 23.05
C GLU A 52 22.90 1.24 21.79
N PRO A 53 23.33 2.15 20.89
CA PRO A 53 24.04 1.73 19.70
C PRO A 53 25.34 1.04 20.11
N ALA A 54 25.46 -0.23 19.74
CA ALA A 54 26.67 -1.00 19.96
C ALA A 54 27.88 -0.21 19.46
N ALA A 55 28.79 0.13 20.36
CA ALA A 55 30.03 0.80 20.04
C ALA A 55 30.80 -0.04 18.99
N LEU A 56 30.93 0.51 17.78
CA LEU A 56 31.76 -0.04 16.70
C LEU A 56 33.20 -0.16 17.21
N THR A 57 33.60 -1.38 17.57
CA THR A 57 35.00 -1.74 17.74
C THR A 57 35.58 -1.91 16.34
N ASN A 58 36.33 -0.90 15.88
CA ASN A 58 37.08 -0.97 14.63
C ASN A 58 38.12 -2.09 14.74
N TYR A 59 37.81 -3.25 14.18
CA TYR A 59 38.81 -4.30 13.95
C TYR A 59 39.71 -3.85 12.81
N THR A 60 40.93 -3.44 13.14
CA THR A 60 41.98 -3.20 12.15
C THR A 60 42.76 -4.51 12.00
N PRO A 61 42.61 -5.27 10.91
CA PRO A 61 43.40 -6.48 10.71
C PRO A 61 44.89 -6.10 10.57
N PRO A 62 45.82 -6.86 11.15
CA PRO A 62 47.25 -6.68 10.91
C PRO A 62 47.55 -6.86 9.42
N LEU A 63 48.29 -5.90 8.86
CA LEU A 63 48.82 -5.91 7.49
C LEU A 63 50.02 -6.85 7.38
N GLU A 64 49.82 -8.15 7.50
CA GLU A 64 50.81 -9.15 7.10
C GLU A 64 50.10 -10.24 6.29
N ASP A 65 50.67 -10.57 5.13
CA ASP A 65 50.21 -11.54 4.12
C ASP A 65 49.15 -11.14 3.08
N LEU A 66 49.43 -10.09 2.29
CA LEU A 66 48.98 -10.05 0.89
C LEU A 66 50.13 -9.72 -0.08
N PRO A 67 50.21 -10.39 -1.25
CA PRO A 67 51.31 -10.27 -2.21
C PRO A 67 51.37 -8.89 -2.90
N PRO A 68 52.56 -8.45 -3.36
CA PRO A 68 52.80 -7.06 -3.74
C PRO A 68 52.04 -6.70 -5.02
N THR A 69 51.09 -5.77 -4.92
CA THR A 69 50.41 -5.21 -6.08
C THR A 69 51.13 -3.93 -6.51
N LYS A 70 51.64 -3.91 -7.75
CA LYS A 70 52.22 -2.71 -8.38
C LYS A 70 51.10 -1.69 -8.66
N GLN A 71 51.07 -0.58 -7.94
CA GLN A 71 50.36 0.62 -8.37
C GLN A 71 51.28 1.85 -8.29
N PRO A 72 51.12 2.82 -9.21
CA PRO A 72 52.02 3.98 -9.34
C PRO A 72 51.80 5.00 -8.21
N VAL A 73 52.90 5.60 -7.77
CA VAL A 73 52.98 6.58 -6.68
C VAL A 73 52.29 7.90 -7.06
N THR A 74 51.18 8.23 -6.42
CA THR A 74 50.59 9.57 -6.43
C THR A 74 51.30 10.45 -5.41
N LYS A 75 52.01 11.48 -5.89
CA LYS A 75 52.63 12.52 -5.06
C LYS A 75 51.57 13.27 -4.26
N GLN A 76 51.75 13.37 -2.94
CA GLN A 76 50.95 14.21 -2.06
C GLN A 76 51.23 15.70 -2.36
N LEU A 77 50.20 16.44 -2.75
CA LEU A 77 50.23 17.91 -2.75
C LEU A 77 49.73 18.39 -1.38
N GLN A 78 50.62 19.02 -0.62
CA GLN A 78 50.30 19.71 0.64
C GLN A 78 49.25 20.80 0.39
N SER A 79 48.20 20.80 1.20
CA SER A 79 47.23 21.88 1.28
C SER A 79 47.86 23.13 1.91
N ARG A 80 47.63 24.29 1.29
CA ARG A 80 47.94 25.61 1.86
C ARG A 80 46.66 26.20 2.45
N PRO A 81 46.70 26.85 3.64
CA PRO A 81 45.51 27.35 4.30
C PRO A 81 44.88 28.56 3.59
N ALA A 82 43.57 28.68 3.79
CA ALA A 82 42.68 29.67 3.20
C ALA A 82 43.09 31.13 3.52
N SER A 83 42.87 32.01 2.55
CA SER A 83 42.83 33.46 2.74
C SER A 83 41.57 34.05 2.12
N ALA A 84 41.12 35.15 2.72
CA ALA A 84 39.78 35.72 2.73
C ALA A 84 39.22 36.20 1.38
N SER A 85 37.89 36.34 1.41
CA SER A 85 36.92 36.87 0.47
C SER A 85 37.37 38.02 -0.44
N SER A 86 36.87 38.00 -1.68
CA SER A 86 36.58 39.21 -2.45
C SER A 86 35.30 39.04 -3.26
N SER A 87 34.35 39.90 -2.95
CA SER A 87 33.15 40.29 -3.71
C SER A 87 33.37 40.41 -5.22
N VAL A 88 32.35 40.07 -6.01
CA VAL A 88 31.58 40.97 -6.90
C VAL A 88 30.56 40.12 -7.68
N ALA A 89 29.27 40.42 -7.50
CA ALA A 89 28.19 40.01 -8.40
C ALA A 89 27.93 41.13 -9.42
N PRO A 90 27.53 40.84 -10.68
CA PRO A 90 26.92 41.84 -11.53
C PRO A 90 25.39 41.81 -11.41
N SER A 91 24.86 43.01 -11.29
CA SER A 91 23.44 43.39 -11.29
C SER A 91 22.79 43.28 -12.67
N VAL A 92 21.54 42.83 -12.73
CA VAL A 92 20.56 43.28 -13.73
C VAL A 92 19.33 43.79 -12.97
N VAL A 93 18.93 45.01 -13.28
CA VAL A 93 17.79 45.75 -12.72
C VAL A 93 16.75 45.96 -13.84
N VAL A 94 15.49 46.16 -13.42
CA VAL A 94 14.29 46.72 -14.12
C VAL A 94 13.22 45.63 -14.31
N ALA A 95 11.97 45.72 -13.86
CA ALA A 95 11.16 46.79 -13.24
C ALA A 95 10.09 46.19 -12.30
N ALA A 96 9.61 47.04 -11.39
CA ALA A 96 8.53 46.78 -10.42
C ALA A 96 7.13 46.92 -11.03
N ALA A 97 6.19 46.05 -10.61
CA ALA A 97 4.75 46.36 -10.51
C ALA A 97 4.01 45.41 -9.56
N ALA A 98 3.36 46.00 -8.56
CA ALA A 98 2.20 45.58 -7.73
C ALA A 98 2.15 44.15 -7.13
N GLY A 99 2.22 44.08 -5.80
CA GLY A 99 1.91 42.87 -5.01
C GLY A 99 0.41 42.64 -4.81
N PRO A 100 -0.03 41.39 -4.57
CA PRO A 100 -1.41 41.08 -4.22
C PRO A 100 -1.69 41.36 -2.73
N VAL A 101 -2.76 42.12 -2.49
CA VAL A 101 -3.30 42.47 -1.17
C VAL A 101 -4.00 41.25 -0.57
N ALA A 102 -3.68 40.94 0.69
CA ALA A 102 -4.38 39.95 1.49
C ALA A 102 -5.82 40.44 1.79
N MET A 103 -6.81 39.66 1.39
CA MET A 103 -8.22 39.86 1.76
C MET A 103 -8.54 38.97 2.97
N ALA A 104 -9.20 39.56 3.98
CA ALA A 104 -9.63 38.85 5.18
C ALA A 104 -10.79 37.87 4.88
N GLU A 105 -10.82 36.75 5.62
CA GLU A 105 -11.90 35.76 5.57
C GLU A 105 -13.24 36.38 5.98
N VAL A 106 -14.27 36.11 5.18
CA VAL A 106 -15.66 36.45 5.49
C VAL A 106 -16.31 35.22 6.13
N ASP A 107 -16.61 35.35 7.42
CA ASP A 107 -17.38 34.40 8.21
C ASP A 107 -18.88 34.55 7.86
N VAL A 108 -19.53 33.47 7.45
CA VAL A 108 -20.98 33.44 7.20
C VAL A 108 -21.58 32.33 8.08
N PRO A 109 -22.34 32.68 9.12
CA PRO A 109 -22.99 31.69 9.96
C PRO A 109 -24.28 31.19 9.28
N THR A 110 -24.47 29.87 9.24
CA THR A 110 -25.80 29.27 9.04
C THR A 110 -26.09 28.34 10.20
N ASP A 111 -26.97 28.82 11.07
CA ASP A 111 -27.57 28.10 12.17
C ASP A 111 -28.50 26.96 11.71
N SER A 112 -28.57 25.97 12.59
CA SER A 112 -29.70 25.06 12.86
C SER A 112 -30.01 23.96 11.84
N MET A 113 -29.83 22.71 12.27
CA MET A 113 -30.95 21.91 12.78
C MET A 113 -30.43 20.82 13.72
N ASP A 114 -30.85 20.96 14.97
CA ASP A 114 -30.82 19.99 16.05
C ASP A 114 -31.80 18.85 15.74
N PHE A 115 -31.32 17.61 15.84
CA PHE A 115 -32.17 16.44 16.05
C PHE A 115 -31.47 15.47 17.00
N GLY A 116 -31.52 15.77 18.30
CA GLY A 116 -31.62 14.72 19.33
C GLY A 116 -32.90 13.89 19.09
N THR A 117 -33.05 12.62 19.48
CA THR A 117 -32.42 11.80 20.53
C THR A 117 -32.86 10.35 20.27
N GLY A 118 -31.99 9.37 20.54
CA GLY A 118 -32.39 7.96 20.61
C GLY A 118 -31.24 6.95 20.58
N MET A 119 -30.63 6.72 21.74
CA MET A 119 -29.87 5.53 22.19
C MET A 119 -30.17 4.23 21.40
N GLU A 120 -29.28 3.28 21.09
CA GLU A 120 -28.00 2.83 21.64
C GLU A 120 -27.53 1.67 20.73
N LEU A 121 -26.31 1.73 20.17
CA LEU A 121 -25.46 0.57 19.87
C LEU A 121 -24.09 1.07 19.44
N GLY A 122 -23.11 0.87 20.33
CA GLY A 122 -21.74 1.29 20.14
C GLY A 122 -21.08 0.57 18.97
N VAL A 123 -20.91 1.29 17.87
CA VAL A 123 -19.84 1.09 16.90
C VAL A 123 -19.24 2.46 16.64
N GLY A 124 -17.96 2.63 17.00
CA GLY A 124 -17.21 3.85 16.77
C GLY A 124 -16.91 4.04 15.29
N PHE A 125 -17.94 4.35 14.49
CA PHE A 125 -17.76 5.05 13.22
C PHE A 125 -17.76 6.53 13.55
N GLY A 126 -16.56 7.08 13.79
CA GLY A 126 -16.38 8.51 13.79
C GLY A 126 -16.89 9.06 12.45
N THR A 127 -17.81 10.01 12.53
CA THR A 127 -18.29 10.85 11.43
C THR A 127 -17.18 11.80 10.95
N GLY A 128 -16.05 11.22 10.54
CA GLY A 128 -15.04 11.85 9.70
C GLY A 128 -15.37 11.53 8.25
N GLY A 129 -15.32 12.54 7.39
CA GLY A 129 -15.80 12.46 6.01
C GLY A 129 -15.34 11.21 5.25
N LEU A 130 -16.26 10.67 4.45
CA LEU A 130 -15.98 9.74 3.36
C LEU A 130 -14.98 10.42 2.40
N GLY A 131 -13.69 10.22 2.65
CA GLY A 131 -12.63 10.95 1.97
C GLY A 131 -11.40 10.07 1.73
N ASP A 132 -11.12 9.87 0.44
CA ASP A 132 -9.77 9.72 -0.12
C ASP A 132 -9.06 8.35 -0.08
N GLY A 133 -9.81 7.25 0.03
CA GLY A 133 -9.21 5.91 -0.08
C GLY A 133 -8.73 5.53 -1.49
N ILE A 134 -9.41 6.03 -2.53
CA ILE A 134 -9.05 5.92 -3.96
C ILE A 134 -9.89 6.86 -4.85
N GLY A 135 -10.97 7.47 -4.30
CA GLY A 135 -12.02 8.17 -5.06
C GLY A 135 -12.01 9.70 -4.97
N SER A 136 -10.84 10.35 -4.94
CA SER A 136 -10.77 11.81 -5.13
C SER A 136 -9.43 12.29 -5.71
N GLY A 137 -8.33 11.55 -5.56
CA GLY A 137 -7.04 11.98 -6.14
C GLY A 137 -5.92 10.94 -6.28
N GLY A 138 -6.19 9.66 -6.04
CA GLY A 138 -5.16 8.61 -6.12
C GLY A 138 -4.85 8.15 -7.54
N THR A 139 -3.61 7.71 -7.75
CA THR A 139 -3.27 6.85 -8.90
C THR A 139 -3.70 5.42 -8.59
N GLY A 140 -3.85 4.53 -9.58
CA GLY A 140 -4.15 3.11 -9.29
C GLY A 140 -3.09 2.38 -8.44
N LEU A 141 -1.94 3.03 -8.20
CA LEU A 141 -0.87 2.63 -7.28
C LEU A 141 -1.07 3.08 -5.82
N GLY A 142 -2.06 3.94 -5.56
CA GLY A 142 -2.42 4.44 -4.23
C GLY A 142 -2.36 5.96 -4.07
N THR A 143 -2.54 6.40 -2.83
CA THR A 143 -2.45 7.78 -2.35
C THR A 143 -1.32 7.93 -1.32
N GLU A 144 -0.86 9.14 -1.06
CA GLU A 144 0.17 9.39 -0.04
C GLU A 144 -0.39 9.31 1.39
N GLN A 145 -1.70 9.47 1.53
CA GLN A 145 -2.40 9.45 2.80
C GLN A 145 -2.75 8.02 3.19
N ALA A 146 -2.27 7.59 4.35
CA ALA A 146 -2.73 6.36 4.96
C ALA A 146 -4.22 6.50 5.33
N GLY A 147 -5.09 5.79 4.61
CA GLY A 147 -6.49 5.64 4.96
C GLY A 147 -6.71 4.48 5.94
N GLY A 148 -7.85 4.50 6.63
CA GLY A 148 -8.32 3.32 7.36
C GLY A 148 -8.37 2.11 6.43
N SER A 149 -7.82 0.98 6.88
CA SER A 149 -7.77 -0.28 6.13
C SER A 149 -6.91 -0.27 4.86
N THR A 150 -5.87 0.58 4.74
CA THR A 150 -4.98 0.57 3.57
C THR A 150 -3.75 -0.34 3.73
N ILE A 151 -3.15 -0.74 2.61
CA ILE A 151 -1.92 -1.54 2.53
C ILE A 151 -0.78 -0.63 2.07
N GLU A 152 0.34 -0.63 2.80
CA GLU A 152 1.47 0.27 2.53
C GLU A 152 2.39 -0.29 1.44
N GLY A 153 2.62 0.50 0.40
CA GLY A 153 3.51 0.26 -0.73
C GLY A 153 4.88 0.93 -0.56
N THR A 154 5.94 0.15 -0.78
CA THR A 154 7.33 0.63 -0.87
C THR A 154 7.86 0.38 -2.27
N PHE A 155 8.38 1.44 -2.91
CA PHE A 155 8.92 1.36 -4.27
C PHE A 155 10.45 1.26 -4.26
N TYR A 156 10.97 0.28 -5.00
CA TYR A 156 12.39 -0.01 -5.16
C TYR A 156 12.81 0.21 -6.61
N ASP A 157 13.84 1.03 -6.82
CA ASP A 157 14.52 1.10 -8.11
C ASP A 157 15.75 0.18 -8.09
N LEU A 158 15.69 -0.92 -8.84
CA LEU A 158 16.76 -1.91 -8.90
C LEU A 158 17.95 -1.47 -9.76
N LYS A 159 17.78 -0.39 -10.54
CA LYS A 159 18.81 0.15 -11.45
C LYS A 159 19.93 0.88 -10.73
N GLN A 160 19.71 1.25 -9.47
CA GLN A 160 20.66 2.03 -8.69
C GLN A 160 20.72 1.53 -7.24
N THR A 161 21.89 1.69 -6.62
CA THR A 161 22.11 1.38 -5.21
C THR A 161 21.36 2.37 -4.32
N SER A 162 21.29 2.09 -3.02
CA SER A 162 20.80 3.04 -2.02
C SER A 162 21.53 4.40 -2.03
N SER A 163 22.78 4.43 -2.50
CA SER A 163 23.58 5.66 -2.69
C SER A 163 23.43 6.30 -4.08
N GLY A 164 22.59 5.75 -4.96
CA GLY A 164 22.37 6.26 -6.32
C GLY A 164 23.40 5.83 -7.36
N ALA A 165 24.34 4.94 -7.03
CA ALA A 165 25.28 4.41 -8.01
C ALA A 165 24.58 3.38 -8.93
N PRO A 166 24.88 3.34 -10.24
CA PRO A 166 24.24 2.39 -11.14
C PRO A 166 24.62 0.94 -10.79
N THR A 167 23.65 0.03 -10.87
CA THR A 167 23.85 -1.41 -10.61
C THR A 167 24.19 -2.22 -11.86
N GLY A 168 24.08 -1.61 -13.05
CA GLY A 168 24.16 -2.33 -14.33
C GLY A 168 22.94 -3.21 -14.60
N MET A 169 21.78 -2.88 -14.02
CA MET A 169 20.55 -3.65 -14.16
C MET A 169 20.16 -3.85 -15.63
N THR A 170 19.70 -5.06 -15.94
CA THR A 170 19.12 -5.43 -17.24
C THR A 170 17.75 -6.07 -17.00
N PRO A 171 16.85 -6.09 -17.99
CA PRO A 171 15.56 -6.77 -17.86
C PRO A 171 15.71 -8.23 -17.41
N GLY A 172 16.68 -8.96 -17.96
CA GLY A 172 16.96 -10.35 -17.58
C GLY A 172 17.42 -10.50 -16.13
N ASN A 173 18.27 -9.60 -15.63
CA ASN A 173 18.71 -9.63 -14.24
C ASN A 173 17.60 -9.20 -13.27
N CYS A 174 16.79 -8.20 -13.65
CA CYS A 174 15.61 -7.78 -12.89
C CYS A 174 14.69 -8.98 -12.64
N LYS A 175 14.34 -9.74 -13.70
CA LYS A 175 13.52 -10.96 -13.57
C LYS A 175 14.10 -11.98 -12.60
N LYS A 176 15.41 -12.24 -12.67
CA LYS A 176 16.07 -13.18 -11.77
C LYS A 176 16.01 -12.73 -10.32
N ILE A 177 16.27 -11.45 -10.05
CA ILE A 177 16.20 -10.88 -8.69
C ILE A 177 14.77 -10.97 -8.14
N LEU A 178 13.77 -10.63 -8.95
CA LEU A 178 12.37 -10.71 -8.52
C LEU A 178 11.90 -12.15 -8.33
N GLN A 179 12.30 -13.07 -9.22
CA GLN A 179 12.06 -14.50 -9.05
C GLN A 179 12.69 -15.03 -7.75
N GLU A 180 13.94 -14.69 -7.48
CA GLU A 180 14.63 -15.04 -6.24
C GLU A 180 13.89 -14.45 -5.03
N PHE A 181 13.49 -13.19 -5.08
CA PHE A 181 12.76 -12.52 -4.01
C PHE A 181 11.45 -13.24 -3.66
N ILE A 182 10.64 -13.59 -4.67
CA ILE A 182 9.34 -14.24 -4.41
C ILE A 182 9.47 -15.71 -4.00
N THR A 183 10.57 -16.38 -4.38
CA THR A 183 10.81 -17.81 -4.06
C THR A 183 11.58 -18.02 -2.75
N THR A 184 12.23 -16.99 -2.22
CA THR A 184 13.01 -17.03 -0.97
C THR A 184 12.31 -16.34 0.21
N GLY A 185 10.99 -16.19 0.13
CA GLY A 185 10.17 -15.72 1.26
C GLY A 185 10.10 -14.21 1.44
N TRP A 186 10.36 -13.44 0.38
CA TRP A 186 10.11 -12.00 0.32
C TRP A 186 10.88 -11.16 1.35
N SER A 187 12.15 -11.51 1.58
CA SER A 187 12.96 -10.79 2.56
C SER A 187 13.28 -9.35 2.12
N LYS A 188 12.95 -8.37 2.98
CA LYS A 188 13.32 -6.96 2.77
C LYS A 188 14.83 -6.77 2.58
N SER A 189 15.65 -7.60 3.23
CA SER A 189 17.12 -7.52 3.12
C SER A 189 17.66 -7.82 1.71
N MET A 190 16.91 -8.55 0.88
CA MET A 190 17.33 -8.83 -0.49
C MET A 190 17.32 -7.57 -1.36
N LEU A 191 16.44 -6.62 -1.02
CA LEU A 191 16.26 -5.38 -1.77
C LEU A 191 16.90 -4.15 -1.09
N SER A 192 17.44 -4.29 0.13
CA SER A 192 17.98 -3.17 0.92
C SER A 192 19.16 -2.46 0.29
N LYS A 193 19.86 -3.11 -0.64
CA LYS A 193 20.98 -2.52 -1.39
C LYS A 193 20.52 -1.57 -2.51
N TYR A 194 19.27 -1.65 -2.93
CA TYR A 194 18.71 -0.83 -4.00
C TYR A 194 18.13 0.48 -3.47
N TYR A 195 17.94 1.43 -4.36
CA TYR A 195 17.27 2.68 -4.01
C TYR A 195 15.80 2.44 -3.66
N VAL A 196 15.34 3.16 -2.65
CA VAL A 196 13.95 3.15 -2.20
C VAL A 196 13.38 4.55 -2.36
N ALA A 197 12.20 4.67 -2.96
CA ALA A 197 11.53 5.96 -3.05
C ALA A 197 11.19 6.47 -1.64
N PRO A 198 11.42 7.77 -1.33
CA PRO A 198 11.03 8.35 -0.05
C PRO A 198 9.52 8.36 0.17
N THR A 199 8.76 8.54 -0.92
CA THR A 199 7.30 8.51 -0.91
C THR A 199 6.81 7.08 -0.73
N LYS A 200 5.86 6.90 0.18
CA LYS A 200 5.07 5.67 0.30
C LYS A 200 3.68 5.91 -0.27
N LEU A 201 3.09 4.86 -0.83
CA LEU A 201 1.71 4.90 -1.30
C LEU A 201 0.86 3.89 -0.54
N TYR A 202 -0.38 4.26 -0.27
CA TYR A 202 -1.35 3.45 0.46
C TYR A 202 -2.50 3.11 -0.47
N VAL A 203 -2.84 1.82 -0.54
CA VAL A 203 -3.89 1.30 -1.42
C VAL A 203 -4.97 0.57 -0.64
N SER A 204 -6.21 0.67 -1.08
CA SER A 204 -7.29 -0.21 -0.61
C SER A 204 -7.76 -1.21 -1.65
N CYS A 205 -7.32 -1.11 -2.90
CA CYS A 205 -7.47 -2.13 -3.93
C CYS A 205 -6.32 -2.02 -4.93
N PHE A 206 -6.16 -3.03 -5.79
CA PHE A 206 -5.13 -3.03 -6.84
C PHE A 206 -5.83 -2.96 -8.21
N TYR A 207 -6.05 -1.73 -8.68
CA TYR A 207 -6.74 -1.47 -9.94
C TYR A 207 -6.12 -0.26 -10.65
N MET A 208 -5.31 -0.53 -11.66
CA MET A 208 -4.64 0.45 -12.48
C MET A 208 -4.92 0.15 -13.96
N PRO A 209 -5.74 0.97 -14.63
CA PRO A 209 -5.94 0.89 -16.07
C PRO A 209 -4.62 1.06 -16.83
N VAL A 210 -4.61 0.65 -18.10
CA VAL A 210 -3.42 0.70 -18.95
C VAL A 210 -2.93 2.15 -19.10
N SER A 211 -1.63 2.32 -18.95
CA SER A 211 -0.91 3.60 -18.91
C SER A 211 0.50 3.41 -19.46
N LYS A 212 1.30 4.47 -19.53
CA LYS A 212 2.75 4.30 -19.74
C LYS A 212 3.42 3.96 -18.42
N ALA A 213 4.50 3.19 -18.48
CA ALA A 213 5.32 2.85 -17.32
C ALA A 213 5.90 4.05 -16.54
N SER A 214 5.92 5.25 -17.14
CA SER A 214 6.29 6.51 -16.49
C SER A 214 5.31 6.97 -15.40
N GLU A 215 4.11 6.41 -15.36
CA GLU A 215 3.13 6.72 -14.32
C GLU A 215 3.62 6.30 -12.93
N ALA A 216 4.33 5.16 -12.81
CA ALA A 216 4.79 4.68 -11.51
C ALA A 216 5.87 5.58 -10.88
N PRO A 217 6.96 5.97 -11.58
CA PRO A 217 7.89 6.98 -11.05
C PRO A 217 7.20 8.30 -10.67
N TYR A 218 6.22 8.76 -11.44
CA TYR A 218 5.45 9.97 -11.12
C TYR A 218 4.65 9.81 -9.82
N ALA A 219 3.92 8.71 -9.67
CA ALA A 219 3.11 8.44 -8.48
C ALA A 219 3.97 8.43 -7.19
N TYR A 220 5.20 7.93 -7.28
CA TYR A 220 6.16 7.90 -6.19
C TYR A 220 7.04 9.17 -6.07
N LYS A 221 6.83 10.19 -6.93
CA LYS A 221 7.58 11.46 -6.94
C LYS A 221 9.08 11.29 -7.13
N VAL A 222 9.46 10.39 -8.03
CA VAL A 222 10.85 10.05 -8.34
C VAL A 222 11.11 10.03 -9.85
N GLU A 223 10.24 10.64 -10.65
CA GLU A 223 10.33 10.70 -12.11
C GLU A 223 11.61 11.39 -12.62
N ASP A 224 12.23 12.24 -11.80
CA ASP A 224 13.50 12.91 -12.08
C ASP A 224 14.72 11.98 -11.91
N LYS A 225 14.56 10.88 -11.15
CA LYS A 225 15.65 9.97 -10.76
C LYS A 225 15.49 8.57 -11.32
N VAL A 226 14.25 8.09 -11.40
CA VAL A 226 13.92 6.71 -11.71
C VAL A 226 13.32 6.62 -13.10
N LYS A 227 14.00 5.89 -13.99
CA LYS A 227 13.44 5.56 -15.31
C LYS A 227 12.30 4.53 -15.18
N PRO A 228 11.33 4.53 -16.11
CA PRO A 228 10.13 3.70 -16.06
C PRO A 228 10.37 2.24 -16.48
N SER A 229 11.28 1.55 -15.80
CA SER A 229 11.62 0.14 -16.05
C SER A 229 12.43 -0.43 -14.89
N MET A 230 12.48 -1.75 -14.76
CA MET A 230 13.31 -2.48 -13.78
C MET A 230 13.16 -1.98 -12.34
N TRP A 231 11.92 -1.83 -11.90
CA TRP A 231 11.57 -1.43 -10.54
C TRP A 231 10.55 -2.42 -9.94
N ALA A 232 10.41 -2.44 -8.62
CA ALA A 232 9.36 -3.20 -7.95
C ALA A 232 8.70 -2.37 -6.85
N ALA A 233 7.36 -2.40 -6.80
CA ALA A 233 6.57 -1.88 -5.71
C ALA A 233 6.05 -3.05 -4.87
N ILE A 234 6.35 -3.05 -3.57
CA ILE A 234 5.94 -4.11 -2.65
C ILE A 234 5.00 -3.51 -1.61
N TYR A 235 3.77 -3.99 -1.64
CA TYR A 235 2.70 -3.62 -0.72
C TYR A 235 2.60 -4.64 0.39
N ARG A 236 2.53 -4.21 1.65
CA ARG A 236 2.49 -5.09 2.82
C ARG A 236 1.44 -4.62 3.82
N GLY A 237 0.68 -5.56 4.34
CA GLY A 237 -0.32 -5.31 5.36
C GLY A 237 -0.94 -6.58 5.88
N LYS A 238 -2.01 -6.44 6.65
CA LYS A 238 -2.86 -7.53 7.09
C LYS A 238 -4.28 -7.29 6.62
N VAL A 239 -4.98 -8.36 6.29
CA VAL A 239 -6.38 -8.31 5.85
C VAL A 239 -7.22 -9.31 6.64
N VAL A 240 -8.41 -8.89 7.03
CA VAL A 240 -9.37 -9.68 7.78
C VAL A 240 -10.38 -10.27 6.81
N ALA A 241 -10.55 -11.60 6.87
CA ALA A 241 -11.48 -12.27 5.98
C ALA A 241 -12.94 -11.93 6.35
N PRO A 242 -13.76 -11.44 5.40
CA PRO A 242 -15.15 -11.06 5.66
C PRO A 242 -16.08 -12.26 5.87
N LYS A 243 -15.68 -13.43 5.37
CA LYS A 243 -16.47 -14.67 5.35
C LYS A 243 -15.52 -15.87 5.42
N THR A 244 -15.98 -16.96 6.05
CA THR A 244 -15.31 -18.27 6.00
C THR A 244 -15.58 -18.93 4.67
N GLY A 245 -14.53 -19.40 4.00
CA GLY A 245 -14.68 -20.08 2.71
C GLY A 245 -13.37 -20.23 1.95
N LYS A 246 -13.49 -20.70 0.72
CA LYS A 246 -12.40 -20.84 -0.25
C LYS A 246 -12.44 -19.71 -1.26
N PHE A 247 -11.29 -19.09 -1.46
CA PHE A 247 -11.12 -17.99 -2.39
C PHE A 247 -9.94 -18.25 -3.33
N ARG A 248 -9.92 -17.57 -4.46
CA ARG A 248 -8.71 -17.43 -5.29
C ARG A 248 -8.65 -16.04 -5.89
N PHE A 249 -7.44 -15.53 -6.08
CA PHE A 249 -7.25 -14.29 -6.83
C PHE A 249 -7.40 -14.56 -8.33
N VAL A 250 -7.86 -13.55 -9.06
CA VAL A 250 -7.91 -13.54 -10.52
C VAL A 250 -7.38 -12.19 -10.99
N GLY A 251 -6.46 -12.15 -11.94
CA GLY A 251 -5.88 -10.85 -12.30
C GLY A 251 -4.83 -10.89 -13.39
N TYR A 252 -4.16 -9.76 -13.54
CA TYR A 252 -3.09 -9.54 -14.51
C TYR A 252 -2.26 -8.32 -14.10
N GLY A 253 -0.97 -8.32 -14.37
CA GLY A 253 -0.10 -7.15 -14.27
C GLY A 253 0.80 -7.01 -15.50
N ASP A 254 0.98 -5.78 -15.97
CA ASP A 254 1.95 -5.40 -16.99
C ASP A 254 3.05 -4.63 -16.25
N ASP A 255 4.24 -5.20 -15.97
CA ASP A 255 4.70 -6.51 -16.42
C ASP A 255 4.40 -7.69 -15.48
N ALA A 256 4.32 -7.47 -14.17
CA ALA A 256 4.14 -8.56 -13.20
C ALA A 256 3.29 -8.16 -12.01
N LEU A 257 2.39 -9.07 -11.59
CA LEU A 257 1.59 -8.99 -10.37
C LEU A 257 1.69 -10.32 -9.61
N VAL A 258 2.16 -10.27 -8.37
CA VAL A 258 2.30 -11.46 -7.50
C VAL A 258 1.67 -11.18 -6.15
N VAL A 259 0.92 -12.15 -5.61
CA VAL A 259 0.31 -12.08 -4.28
C VAL A 259 0.81 -13.20 -3.41
N ARG A 260 1.37 -12.83 -2.26
CA ARG A 260 1.65 -13.74 -1.15
C ARG A 260 0.61 -13.52 -0.06
N PHE A 261 -0.14 -14.57 0.24
CA PHE A 261 -1.19 -14.57 1.23
C PHE A 261 -0.90 -15.62 2.29
N ASN A 262 -0.91 -15.20 3.56
CA ASN A 262 -0.61 -16.07 4.70
C ASN A 262 0.71 -16.85 4.53
N GLY A 263 1.75 -16.17 4.01
CA GLY A 263 3.07 -16.75 3.79
C GLY A 263 3.24 -17.63 2.54
N LYS A 264 2.18 -17.90 1.77
CA LYS A 264 2.23 -18.66 0.51
C LYS A 264 2.00 -17.76 -0.70
N ASN A 265 2.79 -17.90 -1.77
CA ASN A 265 2.48 -17.28 -3.06
C ASN A 265 1.23 -17.98 -3.62
N VAL A 266 0.13 -17.24 -3.75
CA VAL A 266 -1.17 -17.76 -4.21
C VAL A 266 -1.57 -17.19 -5.57
N PHE A 267 -0.82 -16.21 -6.08
CA PHE A 267 -1.04 -15.63 -7.40
C PHE A 267 0.28 -15.11 -7.96
N ASP A 268 0.54 -15.38 -9.23
CA ASP A 268 1.66 -14.86 -10.01
C ASP A 268 1.22 -14.85 -11.47
N TYR A 269 0.93 -13.67 -12.01
CA TYR A 269 0.64 -13.56 -13.43
C TYR A 269 0.81 -12.13 -13.95
N GLY A 270 1.25 -12.04 -15.20
CA GLY A 270 1.43 -10.79 -15.91
C GLY A 270 1.94 -10.98 -17.32
N TRP A 271 2.54 -9.94 -17.90
CA TRP A 271 3.36 -10.09 -19.10
C TRP A 271 4.55 -11.02 -18.85
N GLU A 272 5.06 -11.02 -17.63
CA GLU A 272 6.10 -11.91 -17.11
C GLU A 272 5.52 -12.74 -15.94
N HIS A 273 5.77 -14.06 -15.96
CA HIS A 273 5.45 -14.95 -14.84
C HIS A 273 6.72 -15.17 -14.03
N LEU A 274 6.81 -14.55 -12.86
CA LEU A 274 8.07 -14.42 -12.14
C LEU A 274 8.56 -15.77 -11.61
N THR A 275 7.67 -16.63 -11.14
CA THR A 275 8.01 -17.95 -10.58
C THR A 275 8.71 -18.84 -11.62
N SER A 276 8.28 -18.79 -12.88
CA SER A 276 8.91 -19.56 -13.96
C SER A 276 10.02 -18.79 -14.68
N GLY A 277 10.10 -17.47 -14.50
CA GLY A 277 11.01 -16.58 -15.23
C GLY A 277 10.72 -16.48 -16.73
N LYS A 278 9.52 -16.92 -17.17
CA LYS A 278 9.11 -16.93 -18.58
C LYS A 278 8.19 -15.75 -18.88
N MET A 279 8.34 -15.21 -20.08
CA MET A 279 7.39 -14.24 -20.64
C MET A 279 6.09 -14.94 -21.04
N MET A 280 4.96 -14.42 -20.59
CA MET A 280 3.62 -14.90 -20.93
C MET A 280 3.01 -14.09 -22.07
N GLY A 281 3.28 -12.79 -22.15
CA GLY A 281 2.76 -11.92 -23.20
C GLY A 281 3.20 -12.37 -24.59
N GLY A 282 2.25 -12.52 -25.51
CA GLY A 282 2.48 -13.05 -26.86
C GLY A 282 2.92 -14.53 -26.92
N GLN A 283 2.95 -15.25 -25.80
CA GLN A 283 3.46 -16.62 -25.71
C GLN A 283 2.39 -17.62 -25.22
N PRO A 284 1.43 -18.03 -26.09
CA PRO A 284 0.36 -18.96 -25.71
C PRO A 284 0.87 -20.33 -25.22
N GLY A 285 1.99 -20.82 -25.77
CA GLY A 285 2.61 -22.06 -25.32
C GLY A 285 3.03 -22.02 -23.86
N ASN A 286 3.69 -20.93 -23.44
CA ASN A 286 4.10 -20.74 -22.05
C ASN A 286 2.89 -20.65 -21.11
N ARG A 287 1.80 -20.01 -21.54
CA ARG A 287 0.56 -19.91 -20.74
C ARG A 287 -0.11 -21.28 -20.55
N ALA A 288 -0.10 -22.14 -21.57
CA ALA A 288 -0.70 -23.48 -21.49
C ALA A 288 0.03 -24.41 -20.49
N GLU A 289 1.31 -24.13 -20.21
CA GLU A 289 2.10 -24.85 -19.21
C GLU A 289 1.76 -24.47 -17.77
N LEU A 290 1.15 -23.30 -17.54
CA LEU A 290 0.84 -22.84 -16.18
C LEU A 290 -0.18 -23.76 -15.51
N LYS A 291 0.16 -24.22 -14.30
CA LYS A 291 -0.68 -25.05 -13.44
C LYS A 291 -0.96 -24.38 -12.09
N ASP A 292 -2.06 -24.76 -11.47
CA ASP A 292 -2.33 -24.47 -10.06
C ASP A 292 -1.59 -25.42 -9.12
N ASP A 293 -1.74 -25.18 -7.82
CA ASP A 293 -1.12 -26.00 -6.78
C ASP A 293 -1.59 -27.47 -6.73
N LYS A 294 -2.63 -27.82 -7.50
CA LYS A 294 -3.11 -29.19 -7.70
C LYS A 294 -2.64 -29.80 -9.03
N GLY A 295 -1.90 -29.06 -9.84
CA GLY A 295 -1.45 -29.49 -11.16
C GLY A 295 -2.46 -29.28 -12.28
N GLU A 296 -3.57 -28.58 -12.02
CA GLU A 296 -4.61 -28.31 -13.03
C GLU A 296 -4.23 -27.08 -13.89
N PRO A 297 -4.56 -27.07 -15.19
CA PRO A 297 -4.32 -25.90 -16.05
C PRO A 297 -4.96 -24.62 -15.48
N ARG A 298 -4.22 -23.50 -15.53
CA ARG A 298 -4.77 -22.18 -15.18
C ARG A 298 -5.93 -21.81 -16.10
N LYS A 299 -6.93 -21.11 -15.54
CA LYS A 299 -8.04 -20.54 -16.30
C LYS A 299 -7.73 -19.10 -16.66
N PHE A 300 -8.21 -18.69 -17.83
CA PHE A 300 -8.05 -17.34 -18.35
C PHE A 300 -9.40 -16.73 -18.72
N TYR A 301 -9.59 -15.46 -18.37
CA TYR A 301 -10.84 -14.75 -18.52
C TYR A 301 -10.62 -13.46 -19.30
N LYS A 302 -11.28 -13.35 -20.46
CA LYS A 302 -11.27 -12.13 -21.28
C LYS A 302 -12.43 -11.23 -20.88
N TYR A 303 -12.30 -9.92 -21.07
CA TYR A 303 -13.39 -8.98 -20.79
C TYR A 303 -13.55 -7.97 -21.92
N THR A 304 -14.78 -7.62 -22.24
CA THR A 304 -15.16 -6.78 -23.40
C THR A 304 -14.35 -5.48 -23.46
N LYS A 305 -14.09 -4.86 -22.31
CA LYS A 305 -13.38 -3.59 -22.21
C LYS A 305 -11.95 -3.69 -21.63
N ALA A 306 -11.39 -4.89 -21.43
CA ALA A 306 -10.02 -5.03 -20.91
C ALA A 306 -8.93 -4.52 -21.87
N GLY A 307 -9.27 -4.25 -23.14
CA GLY A 307 -8.32 -3.85 -24.16
C GLY A 307 -7.72 -5.04 -24.90
N HIS A 308 -7.21 -4.77 -26.11
CA HIS A 308 -6.70 -5.82 -27.01
C HIS A 308 -5.52 -6.57 -26.40
N ASP A 309 -4.51 -5.87 -25.88
CA ASP A 309 -3.28 -6.52 -25.42
C ASP A 309 -3.50 -7.40 -24.19
N TRP A 310 -4.36 -6.97 -23.27
CA TRP A 310 -4.67 -7.77 -22.08
C TRP A 310 -5.51 -9.01 -22.44
N ASN A 311 -6.43 -8.90 -23.41
CA ASN A 311 -7.24 -10.05 -23.85
C ASN A 311 -6.47 -11.02 -24.75
N GLU A 312 -5.73 -10.53 -25.74
CA GLU A 312 -5.15 -11.36 -26.80
C GLU A 312 -3.68 -11.66 -26.55
N SER A 313 -2.87 -10.63 -26.29
CA SER A 313 -1.43 -10.81 -26.07
C SER A 313 -1.15 -11.53 -24.74
N ALA A 314 -1.79 -11.09 -23.66
CA ALA A 314 -1.69 -11.73 -22.35
C ALA A 314 -2.66 -12.91 -22.15
N GLY A 315 -3.65 -13.09 -23.04
CA GLY A 315 -4.62 -14.18 -22.95
C GLY A 315 -5.76 -13.98 -21.95
N GLY A 316 -5.86 -12.80 -21.32
CA GLY A 316 -6.86 -12.45 -20.31
C GLY A 316 -6.34 -12.48 -18.87
N MET A 317 -7.26 -12.30 -17.93
CA MET A 317 -6.99 -12.42 -16.49
C MET A 317 -6.79 -13.89 -16.12
N CYS A 318 -5.71 -14.22 -15.42
CA CYS A 318 -5.39 -15.59 -15.01
C CYS A 318 -5.96 -15.89 -13.63
N SER A 319 -6.34 -17.15 -13.37
CA SER A 319 -6.70 -17.63 -12.03
C SER A 319 -5.48 -17.96 -11.18
N GLY A 320 -5.46 -17.56 -9.91
CA GLY A 320 -4.50 -18.00 -8.90
C GLY A 320 -4.88 -19.34 -8.23
N ASP A 321 -4.12 -19.69 -7.20
CA ASP A 321 -4.35 -20.85 -6.34
C ASP A 321 -5.53 -20.61 -5.40
N VAL A 322 -6.20 -21.71 -5.04
CA VAL A 322 -7.29 -21.67 -4.05
C VAL A 322 -6.70 -21.69 -2.65
N PHE A 323 -7.15 -20.77 -1.80
CA PHE A 323 -6.81 -20.71 -0.39
C PHE A 323 -8.07 -20.64 0.47
N SER A 324 -7.97 -21.12 1.71
CA SER A 324 -9.08 -21.13 2.67
C SER A 324 -8.87 -20.09 3.75
N VAL A 325 -9.96 -19.45 4.15
CA VAL A 325 -9.96 -18.46 5.25
C VAL A 325 -11.12 -18.72 6.21
N GLN A 326 -10.96 -18.18 7.41
CA GLN A 326 -11.97 -18.13 8.47
C GLN A 326 -12.37 -16.67 8.69
N GLN A 327 -13.67 -16.41 8.75
CA GLN A 327 -14.23 -15.08 9.00
C GLN A 327 -13.63 -14.46 10.26
N GLY A 328 -13.31 -13.16 10.19
CA GLY A 328 -12.78 -12.39 11.31
C GLY A 328 -11.32 -12.69 11.65
N LYS A 329 -10.69 -13.68 11.01
CA LYS A 329 -9.25 -13.92 11.17
C LYS A 329 -8.44 -12.98 10.29
N SER A 330 -7.39 -12.41 10.89
CA SER A 330 -6.40 -11.57 10.22
C SER A 330 -5.31 -12.43 9.55
N TYR A 331 -4.94 -12.07 8.32
CA TYR A 331 -3.94 -12.75 7.51
C TYR A 331 -2.92 -11.75 6.97
N PRO A 332 -1.60 -12.02 7.05
CA PRO A 332 -0.61 -11.19 6.37
C PRO A 332 -0.77 -11.34 4.86
N MET A 333 -0.71 -10.21 4.16
CA MET A 333 -0.77 -10.14 2.71
C MET A 333 0.34 -9.24 2.19
N GLU A 334 1.01 -9.72 1.14
CA GLU A 334 2.07 -9.00 0.44
C GLU A 334 1.74 -9.04 -1.07
N VAL A 335 1.85 -7.91 -1.74
CA VAL A 335 1.63 -7.80 -3.20
C VAL A 335 2.86 -7.17 -3.83
N LEU A 336 3.38 -7.78 -4.88
CA LEU A 336 4.45 -7.24 -5.70
C LEU A 336 3.88 -6.84 -7.05
N ILE A 337 4.16 -5.61 -7.45
CA ILE A 337 3.91 -5.08 -8.79
C ILE A 337 5.26 -4.66 -9.36
N SER A 338 5.52 -4.94 -10.63
CA SER A 338 6.79 -4.58 -11.26
C SER A 338 6.62 -4.26 -12.73
N GLU A 339 7.43 -3.30 -13.19
CA GLU A 339 7.75 -3.07 -14.60
C GLU A 339 9.20 -3.52 -14.84
N ILE A 340 9.43 -4.24 -15.94
CA ILE A 340 10.70 -4.85 -16.30
C ILE A 340 11.34 -4.12 -17.49
N PRO A 341 10.97 -4.30 -18.77
CA PRO A 341 11.57 -3.55 -19.87
C PRO A 341 11.15 -2.07 -19.95
N GLY A 342 9.99 -1.70 -19.41
CA GLY A 342 9.36 -0.41 -19.70
C GLY A 342 8.37 -0.53 -20.87
N GLY A 343 7.45 0.43 -20.98
CA GLY A 343 6.48 0.48 -22.05
C GLY A 343 5.09 0.78 -21.53
N LYS A 344 4.20 -0.21 -21.63
CA LYS A 344 2.84 -0.15 -21.10
C LYS A 344 2.83 -0.66 -19.67
N PHE A 345 1.98 -0.09 -18.84
CA PHE A 345 1.89 -0.42 -17.43
C PHE A 345 0.45 -0.41 -16.97
N GLY A 346 0.07 -1.38 -16.14
CA GLY A 346 -1.23 -1.45 -15.50
C GLY A 346 -1.45 -2.82 -14.86
N PHE A 347 -2.43 -2.92 -13.99
CA PHE A 347 -2.69 -4.16 -13.26
C PHE A 347 -4.09 -4.18 -12.69
N VAL A 348 -4.66 -5.37 -12.52
CA VAL A 348 -5.95 -5.56 -11.83
C VAL A 348 -5.87 -6.82 -10.99
N LEU A 349 -6.30 -6.71 -9.72
CA LEU A 349 -6.49 -7.84 -8.81
C LEU A 349 -7.97 -7.98 -8.42
N LEU A 350 -8.58 -9.05 -8.90
CA LEU A 350 -9.92 -9.51 -8.53
C LEU A 350 -9.82 -10.70 -7.58
N ILE A 351 -10.94 -11.08 -6.99
CA ILE A 351 -11.06 -12.25 -6.13
C ILE A 351 -12.37 -12.99 -6.41
N GLU A 352 -12.28 -14.31 -6.47
CA GLU A 352 -13.42 -15.22 -6.61
C GLU A 352 -13.69 -15.92 -5.28
N ASP A 353 -14.95 -15.87 -4.82
CA ASP A 353 -15.48 -16.80 -3.82
C ASP A 353 -15.78 -18.13 -4.54
N VAL A 354 -14.95 -19.14 -4.31
CA VAL A 354 -15.05 -20.44 -4.99
C VAL A 354 -16.23 -21.25 -4.46
N ASP A 355 -16.63 -21.02 -3.22
CA ASP A 355 -17.79 -21.67 -2.62
C ASP A 355 -19.11 -21.01 -3.06
N THR A 356 -19.06 -19.75 -3.51
CA THR A 356 -20.20 -19.01 -4.08
C THR A 356 -19.80 -18.30 -5.38
N PRO A 357 -19.66 -19.04 -6.50
CA PRO A 357 -19.22 -18.46 -7.77
C PRO A 357 -20.16 -17.38 -8.28
N SER A 358 -19.60 -16.40 -8.99
CA SER A 358 -20.37 -15.29 -9.56
C SER A 358 -21.44 -15.75 -10.54
N THR A 359 -22.63 -15.17 -10.42
CA THR A 359 -23.74 -15.33 -11.39
C THR A 359 -23.70 -14.27 -12.49
N LEU A 360 -22.93 -13.20 -12.29
CA LEU A 360 -22.77 -12.09 -13.22
C LEU A 360 -21.78 -12.48 -14.33
N LYS A 361 -22.06 -12.04 -15.56
CA LYS A 361 -21.21 -12.28 -16.72
C LYS A 361 -21.01 -11.02 -17.54
N ASP A 362 -19.79 -10.87 -18.06
CA ASP A 362 -19.45 -9.87 -19.06
C ASP A 362 -19.96 -10.29 -20.47
N GLY A 363 -19.95 -9.37 -21.43
CA GLY A 363 -20.32 -9.65 -22.83
C GLY A 363 -19.50 -10.77 -23.51
N THR A 364 -18.30 -11.06 -23.01
CA THR A 364 -17.47 -12.19 -23.44
C THR A 364 -17.92 -13.55 -22.88
N GLY A 365 -18.85 -13.57 -21.93
CA GLY A 365 -19.28 -14.76 -21.19
C GLY A 365 -18.42 -15.08 -19.96
N SER A 366 -17.32 -14.36 -19.74
CA SER A 366 -16.50 -14.49 -18.53
C SER A 366 -17.27 -14.06 -17.28
N PRO A 367 -17.10 -14.74 -16.14
CA PRO A 367 -17.69 -14.29 -14.88
C PRO A 367 -17.17 -12.91 -14.47
N ILE A 368 -18.04 -12.07 -13.91
CA ILE A 368 -17.62 -10.81 -13.28
C ILE A 368 -17.26 -11.14 -11.83
N PHE A 369 -15.96 -11.08 -11.51
CA PHE A 369 -15.45 -11.38 -10.16
C PHE A 369 -15.55 -10.16 -9.24
N GLN A 370 -15.38 -10.39 -7.95
CA GLN A 370 -15.31 -9.30 -6.98
C GLN A 370 -13.98 -8.57 -7.13
N LEU A 371 -13.97 -7.26 -6.90
CA LEU A 371 -12.75 -6.51 -6.70
C LEU A 371 -12.15 -6.89 -5.35
N PHE A 372 -10.87 -7.24 -5.32
CA PHE A 372 -10.19 -7.35 -4.03
C PHE A 372 -10.01 -5.94 -3.45
N ARG A 373 -10.78 -5.62 -2.40
CA ARG A 373 -10.73 -4.33 -1.72
C ARG A 373 -10.80 -4.47 -0.20
N THR A 374 -10.15 -3.55 0.50
CA THR A 374 -10.04 -3.53 1.96
C THR A 374 -10.91 -2.46 2.63
N ASN A 375 -11.51 -1.57 1.84
CA ASN A 375 -12.53 -0.62 2.26
C ASN A 375 -13.60 -0.46 1.18
N PHE A 376 -14.59 0.39 1.43
CA PHE A 376 -15.71 0.63 0.51
C PHE A 376 -15.37 1.51 -0.69
N ALA A 377 -14.13 1.99 -0.82
CA ALA A 377 -13.73 2.80 -1.96
C ALA A 377 -13.71 1.95 -3.23
N GLU A 378 -14.11 2.56 -4.33
CA GLU A 378 -14.17 1.92 -5.63
C GLU A 378 -13.32 2.67 -6.65
N PRO A 379 -12.58 1.96 -7.50
CA PRO A 379 -11.90 2.59 -8.62
C PRO A 379 -12.93 3.10 -9.62
N ASN A 380 -12.89 4.39 -9.92
CA ASN A 380 -13.59 4.97 -11.05
C ASN A 380 -12.61 5.12 -12.21
N VAL A 381 -12.80 4.36 -13.27
CA VAL A 381 -11.86 4.32 -14.41
C VAL A 381 -11.77 5.68 -15.11
N ASP A 382 -12.87 6.42 -15.24
CA ASP A 382 -12.84 7.76 -15.85
C ASP A 382 -12.05 8.75 -15.00
N GLU A 383 -12.20 8.71 -13.67
CA GLU A 383 -11.41 9.52 -12.75
C GLU A 383 -9.93 9.12 -12.75
N LEU A 384 -9.64 7.82 -12.80
CA LEU A 384 -8.27 7.31 -12.90
C LEU A 384 -7.59 7.83 -14.17
N TYR A 385 -8.23 7.76 -15.34
CA TYR A 385 -7.66 8.33 -16.57
C TYR A 385 -7.56 9.86 -16.55
N LYS A 386 -8.50 10.55 -15.90
CA LYS A 386 -8.45 12.01 -15.75
C LYS A 386 -7.25 12.44 -14.88
N ASN A 387 -6.91 11.65 -13.87
CA ASN A 387 -5.84 11.95 -12.92
C ASN A 387 -4.47 11.42 -13.38
N MET A 388 -4.45 10.43 -14.27
CA MET A 388 -3.25 9.85 -14.86
C MET A 388 -2.41 10.90 -15.58
N LYS A 389 -1.10 10.90 -15.35
CA LYS A 389 -0.19 11.86 -16.00
C LYS A 389 0.31 11.39 -17.34
N GLU A 390 0.49 10.09 -17.47
CA GLU A 390 1.07 9.46 -18.65
C GLU A 390 0.12 8.40 -19.23
N PRO A 391 -1.09 8.79 -19.68
CA PRO A 391 -2.00 7.88 -20.36
C PRO A 391 -1.45 7.43 -21.71
N LEU A 392 -1.90 6.25 -22.16
CA LEU A 392 -1.66 5.79 -23.52
C LEU A 392 -2.72 6.40 -24.48
N PRO A 393 -2.32 7.20 -25.48
CA PRO A 393 -3.28 7.80 -26.40
C PRO A 393 -4.08 6.75 -27.16
N GLY A 394 -5.41 6.83 -27.08
CA GLY A 394 -6.31 5.94 -27.81
C GLY A 394 -6.43 4.51 -27.26
N GLU A 395 -5.72 4.20 -26.17
CA GLU A 395 -5.82 2.89 -25.51
C GLU A 395 -6.42 3.05 -24.12
N ARG A 396 -7.41 2.21 -23.82
CA ARG A 396 -8.02 2.14 -22.49
C ARG A 396 -8.28 0.67 -22.14
N SER A 397 -8.06 0.34 -20.88
CA SER A 397 -8.57 -0.87 -20.25
C SER A 397 -9.54 -0.53 -19.12
N GLU A 398 -10.59 -1.34 -19.02
CA GLU A 398 -11.61 -1.34 -17.98
C GLU A 398 -12.02 -2.81 -17.77
N VAL A 399 -11.48 -3.42 -16.72
CA VAL A 399 -11.88 -4.77 -16.30
C VAL A 399 -13.10 -4.63 -15.38
N PRO A 400 -14.26 -5.23 -15.72
CA PRO A 400 -15.44 -5.14 -14.88
C PRO A 400 -15.22 -5.92 -13.58
N TYR A 401 -15.87 -5.46 -12.52
CA TYR A 401 -15.90 -6.13 -11.23
C TYR A 401 -17.29 -5.98 -10.59
N ASP A 402 -17.60 -6.88 -9.67
CA ASP A 402 -18.86 -6.85 -8.92
C ASP A 402 -18.86 -5.69 -7.91
N LYS A 403 -19.86 -4.82 -7.98
CA LYS A 403 -19.99 -3.66 -7.08
C LYS A 403 -20.30 -4.08 -5.64
N ASP A 404 -20.90 -5.25 -5.46
CA ASP A 404 -21.21 -5.83 -4.16
C ASP A 404 -20.05 -6.69 -3.59
N SER A 405 -18.81 -6.35 -3.98
CA SER A 405 -17.60 -7.02 -3.51
C SER A 405 -17.48 -7.00 -1.99
N LEU A 406 -17.11 -8.15 -1.42
CA LEU A 406 -16.81 -8.30 0.00
C LEU A 406 -15.62 -7.42 0.42
N ILE A 407 -15.67 -6.88 1.64
CA ILE A 407 -14.63 -6.00 2.18
C ILE A 407 -13.65 -6.79 3.05
N TRP A 408 -12.41 -6.91 2.59
CA TRP A 408 -11.32 -7.56 3.32
C TRP A 408 -10.65 -6.55 4.25
N ALA A 409 -11.32 -6.18 5.35
CA ALA A 409 -10.89 -5.08 6.22
C ALA A 409 -9.38 -5.12 6.52
N GLY A 410 -8.69 -4.02 6.27
CA GLY A 410 -7.26 -3.90 6.50
C GLY A 410 -6.95 -3.57 7.96
N GLU A 411 -5.89 -4.15 8.50
CA GLU A 411 -5.31 -3.74 9.78
C GLU A 411 -3.98 -3.03 9.52
N ALA A 412 -3.74 -1.91 10.22
CA ALA A 412 -2.45 -1.25 10.19
C ALA A 412 -1.37 -2.24 10.69
N ALA A 413 -0.24 -2.27 9.97
CA ALA A 413 0.83 -3.26 10.15
C ALA A 413 1.51 -3.16 11.53
#